data_AF-A0A6I0HQU7-F1
#
_entry.id   AF-A0A6I0HQU7-F1
#
_cell.length_a   1.000
_cell.length_b   1.000
_cell.length_c   1.000
_cell.angle_alpha   90.00
_cell.angle_beta   90.00
_cell.angle_gamma   90.00
#
_symmetry.space_group_name_H-M   'P 1'
#
loop_
_entity.id
_entity.type
_entity.pdbx_description
1 polymer ?
#
loop_
_entity_poly.entity_id
_entity_poly.type
_entity_poly.pdbx_seq_one_letter_code
_entity_poly.pdbx_strand_id
1 'polypeptide(L)'
;MKQTVEEVARGYSNDCRNRQRHCEPYCIVDFISGAEWQSKQSPWISVKEWLPEPNKLVLCRMVSNGAIVSGYIVVSTGRSPYVATDGGFEFEDWNGYECDMWMPIPSFDEILEANRDVLKRIKEKGD
;
A
#
# COMPACT_ATOMS: atom_id res chain seq x y z
N MET A 1 -6.08 -12.36 15.75
CA MET A 1 -6.48 -10.94 15.82
C MET A 1 -5.21 -10.12 15.61
N LYS A 2 -5.18 -9.19 14.63
CA LYS A 2 -4.05 -8.25 14.51
C LYS A 2 -4.15 -7.23 15.64
N GLN A 3 -3.02 -6.86 16.25
CA GLN A 3 -3.00 -5.84 17.31
C GLN A 3 -3.40 -4.48 16.73
N THR A 4 -4.12 -3.69 17.51
CA THR A 4 -4.46 -2.29 17.18
C THR A 4 -3.24 -1.39 17.37
N VAL A 5 -3.21 -0.25 16.66
CA VAL A 5 -2.10 0.72 16.77
C VAL A 5 -2.02 1.26 18.20
N GLU A 6 -3.16 1.42 18.87
CA GLU A 6 -3.28 1.86 20.26
C GLU A 6 -2.71 0.84 21.25
N GLU A 7 -2.96 -0.46 21.04
CA GLU A 7 -2.37 -1.52 21.86
C GLU A 7 -0.84 -1.56 21.73
N VAL A 8 -0.33 -1.40 20.50
CA VAL A 8 1.11 -1.34 20.24
C VAL A 8 1.72 -0.07 20.83
N ALA A 9 1.05 1.08 20.69
CA ALA A 9 1.49 2.35 21.25
C ALA A 9 1.57 2.30 22.78
N ARG A 10 0.58 1.68 23.44
CA ARG A 10 0.61 1.45 24.90
C ARG A 10 1.76 0.54 25.30
N GLY A 11 2.03 -0.51 24.52
CA GLY A 11 3.18 -1.39 24.74
C GLY A 11 4.51 -0.64 24.63
N TYR A 12 4.68 0.15 23.57
CA TYR A 12 5.85 1.00 23.34
C TYR A 12 6.04 2.02 24.47
N SER A 13 4.97 2.69 24.88
CA SER A 13 5.01 3.68 25.97
C SER A 13 5.39 3.05 27.32
N ASN A 14 4.91 1.82 27.57
CA ASN A 14 5.22 1.06 28.77
C ASN A 14 6.59 0.37 28.77
N ASP A 15 7.39 0.48 27.69
CA ASP A 15 8.76 0.01 27.66
C ASP A 15 9.61 0.74 28.73
N CYS A 16 10.47 -0.01 29.41
CA CYS A 16 11.26 0.50 30.53
C CYS A 16 12.17 1.68 30.16
N ARG A 17 12.54 1.81 28.88
CA ARG A 17 13.31 2.95 28.35
C ARG A 17 12.52 4.26 28.34
N ASN A 18 11.20 4.19 28.21
CA ASN A 18 10.31 5.35 28.12
C ASN A 18 9.76 5.76 29.50
N ARG A 19 9.60 4.81 30.43
CA ARG A 19 9.13 5.09 31.81
C ARG A 19 10.01 6.06 32.59
N GLN A 20 11.32 6.10 32.32
CA GLN A 20 12.26 6.96 33.05
C GLN A 20 12.02 8.46 32.82
N ARG A 21 11.25 8.86 31.80
CA ARG A 21 11.10 10.25 31.37
C ARG A 21 9.71 10.86 31.62
N HIS A 22 8.80 10.16 32.30
CA HIS A 22 7.40 10.62 32.53
C HIS A 22 6.71 11.12 31.24
N CYS A 23 7.08 10.57 30.10
CA CYS A 23 6.62 11.00 28.78
C CYS A 23 5.49 10.12 28.23
N GLU A 24 4.89 9.27 29.07
CA GLU A 24 3.94 8.23 28.66
C GLU A 24 2.79 8.74 27.77
N PRO A 25 2.15 9.90 28.05
CA PRO A 25 1.09 10.43 27.19
C PRO A 25 1.61 10.88 25.83
N TYR A 26 2.78 11.53 25.79
CA TYR A 26 3.38 12.05 24.57
C TYR A 26 3.89 10.94 23.65
N CYS A 27 4.51 9.88 24.22
CA CYS A 27 4.98 8.74 23.43
C CYS A 27 3.86 8.00 22.68
N ILE A 28 2.67 7.90 23.28
CA ILE A 28 1.52 7.26 22.61
C ILE A 28 1.03 8.14 21.45
N VAL A 29 0.86 9.44 21.70
CA VAL A 29 0.40 10.39 20.68
C VAL A 29 1.39 10.48 19.51
N ASP A 30 2.68 10.58 19.80
CA ASP A 30 3.73 10.66 18.80
C ASP A 30 3.82 9.37 17.97
N PHE A 31 3.71 8.20 18.63
CA PHE A 31 3.72 6.91 17.95
C PHE A 31 2.54 6.75 17.01
N ILE A 32 1.32 7.06 17.47
CA ILE A 32 0.11 6.98 16.64
C ILE A 32 0.22 7.95 15.47
N SER A 33 0.63 9.20 15.72
CA SER A 33 0.81 10.21 14.67
C SER A 33 1.85 9.76 13.62
N GLY A 34 2.95 9.14 14.05
CA GLY A 34 3.95 8.56 13.17
C GLY A 34 3.43 7.37 12.37
N ALA A 35 2.64 6.49 13.00
CA ALA A 35 2.01 5.36 12.33
C ALA A 35 0.97 5.80 11.28
N GLU A 36 0.15 6.80 11.60
CA GLU A 36 -0.79 7.42 10.66
C GLU A 36 -0.08 8.15 9.51
N TRP A 37 1.03 8.84 9.80
CA TRP A 37 1.84 9.45 8.75
C TRP A 37 2.43 8.39 7.82
N GLN A 38 2.96 7.30 8.38
CA GLN A 38 3.55 6.19 7.62
C GLN A 38 2.51 5.45 6.80
N SER A 39 1.29 5.24 7.31
CA SER A 39 0.22 4.59 6.53
C SER A 39 -0.16 5.41 5.29
N LYS A 40 -0.08 6.74 5.39
CA LYS A 40 -0.29 7.67 4.26
C LYS A 40 0.85 7.66 3.24
N GLN A 41 2.03 7.11 3.57
CA GLN A 41 3.14 6.95 2.62
C GLN A 41 3.00 5.71 1.73
N SER A 42 2.11 4.77 2.08
CA SER A 42 1.90 3.57 1.28
C SER A 42 1.23 3.94 -0.06
N PRO A 43 1.78 3.49 -1.21
CA PRO A 43 1.10 3.66 -2.50
C PRO A 43 -0.14 2.77 -2.62
N TRP A 44 -0.28 1.77 -1.73
CA TRP A 44 -1.40 0.86 -1.70
C TRP A 44 -2.61 1.47 -1.00
N ILE A 45 -3.73 1.49 -1.72
CA ILE A 45 -5.04 1.98 -1.33
C ILE A 45 -5.94 0.77 -1.08
N SER A 46 -6.68 0.76 0.03
CA SER A 46 -7.64 -0.31 0.28
C SER A 46 -8.84 -0.17 -0.64
N VAL A 47 -9.30 -1.29 -1.22
CA VAL A 47 -10.55 -1.32 -2.01
C VAL A 47 -11.79 -0.92 -1.21
N LYS A 48 -11.70 -0.95 0.14
CA LYS A 48 -12.76 -0.49 1.06
C LYS A 48 -12.75 1.01 1.27
N GLU A 49 -11.60 1.66 1.11
CA GLU A 49 -11.43 3.10 1.27
C GLU A 49 -11.74 3.81 -0.04
N TRP A 50 -11.17 3.33 -1.15
CA TRP A 50 -11.37 3.91 -2.46
C TRP A 50 -11.10 2.90 -3.58
N LEU A 51 -11.80 3.04 -4.69
CA LEU A 51 -11.66 2.25 -5.90
C LEU A 51 -11.00 3.09 -7.00
N PRO A 52 -10.25 2.46 -7.92
CA PRO A 52 -9.71 3.17 -9.08
C PRO A 52 -10.83 3.63 -10.02
N GLU A 53 -10.49 4.54 -10.92
CA GLU A 53 -11.38 4.91 -12.02
C GLU A 53 -11.77 3.66 -12.85
N PRO A 54 -13.02 3.57 -13.33
CA PRO A 54 -13.45 2.44 -14.16
C PRO A 54 -12.53 2.24 -15.36
N ASN A 55 -12.21 0.98 -15.67
CA ASN A 55 -11.30 0.59 -16.77
C ASN A 55 -9.86 1.11 -16.66
N LYS A 56 -9.43 1.56 -15.48
CA LYS A 56 -8.02 1.91 -15.24
C LYS A 56 -7.23 0.66 -14.87
N LEU A 57 -6.13 0.42 -15.60
CA LEU A 57 -5.18 -0.64 -15.27
C LEU A 57 -4.40 -0.25 -14.02
N VAL A 58 -4.39 -1.12 -13.02
CA VAL A 58 -3.73 -0.91 -11.73
C VAL A 58 -2.99 -2.16 -11.29
N LEU A 59 -2.12 -2.05 -10.29
CA LEU A 59 -1.59 -3.22 -9.58
C LEU A 59 -2.53 -3.59 -8.45
N CYS A 60 -2.88 -4.87 -8.34
CA CYS A 60 -3.79 -5.43 -7.36
C CYS A 60 -3.08 -6.45 -6.49
N ARG A 61 -3.32 -6.41 -5.17
CA ARG A 61 -2.88 -7.45 -4.24
C ARG A 61 -3.99 -8.48 -4.05
N MET A 62 -3.67 -9.74 -4.30
CA MET A 62 -4.61 -10.85 -4.15
C MET A 62 -4.78 -11.28 -2.70
N VAL A 63 -6.02 -11.52 -2.29
CA VAL A 63 -6.34 -12.03 -0.93
C VAL A 63 -5.85 -13.47 -0.75
N SER A 64 -5.89 -14.29 -1.81
CA SER A 64 -5.60 -15.72 -1.76
C SER A 64 -4.16 -16.05 -1.33
N ASN A 65 -3.18 -15.35 -1.88
CA ASN A 65 -1.76 -15.64 -1.70
C ASN A 65 -0.87 -14.40 -1.57
N GLY A 66 -1.45 -13.19 -1.59
CA GLY A 66 -0.68 -11.94 -1.55
C GLY A 66 0.07 -11.61 -2.84
N ALA A 67 -0.15 -12.35 -3.94
CA ALA A 67 0.45 -12.04 -5.22
C ALA A 67 0.03 -10.66 -5.72
N ILE A 68 0.94 -10.00 -6.42
CA ILE A 68 0.70 -8.73 -7.09
C ILE A 68 0.53 -9.00 -8.57
N VAL A 69 -0.60 -8.57 -9.13
CA VAL A 69 -0.85 -8.66 -10.58
C VAL A 69 -1.32 -7.31 -11.11
N SER A 70 -1.11 -7.07 -12.40
CA SER A 70 -1.79 -5.96 -13.09
C SER A 70 -3.19 -6.40 -13.52
N GLY A 71 -4.17 -5.52 -13.40
CA GLY A 71 -5.53 -5.81 -13.84
C GLY A 71 -6.50 -4.65 -13.63
N TYR A 72 -7.76 -4.91 -13.94
CA TYR A 72 -8.87 -3.99 -13.77
C TYR A 72 -9.72 -4.44 -12.58
N ILE A 73 -10.05 -3.51 -11.68
CA ILE A 73 -10.94 -3.81 -10.57
C ILE A 73 -12.38 -3.68 -11.04
N VAL A 74 -13.13 -4.77 -10.93
CA VAL A 74 -14.54 -4.83 -11.28
C VAL A 74 -15.36 -4.99 -9.99
N VAL A 75 -16.39 -4.15 -9.87
CA VAL A 75 -17.35 -4.20 -8.77
C VAL A 75 -18.69 -4.67 -9.31
N SER A 76 -19.21 -5.75 -8.72
CA SER A 76 -20.52 -6.30 -9.04
C SER A 76 -21.38 -6.37 -7.78
N THR A 77 -22.67 -6.10 -7.91
CA THR A 77 -23.61 -6.10 -6.79
C THR A 77 -23.63 -7.46 -6.10
N GLY A 78 -23.38 -7.48 -4.78
CA GLY A 78 -23.41 -8.70 -3.97
C GLY A 78 -22.11 -9.52 -4.00
N ARG A 79 -21.04 -9.01 -4.61
CA ARG A 79 -19.71 -9.65 -4.63
C ARG A 79 -18.64 -8.66 -4.19
N SER A 80 -17.60 -9.14 -3.51
CA SER A 80 -16.38 -8.36 -3.28
C SER A 80 -15.74 -7.92 -4.60
N PRO A 81 -15.02 -6.79 -4.62
CA PRO A 81 -14.24 -6.37 -5.77
C PRO A 81 -13.31 -7.48 -6.23
N TYR A 82 -13.31 -7.74 -7.54
CA TYR A 82 -12.46 -8.77 -8.14
C TYR A 82 -11.66 -8.20 -9.29
N VAL A 83 -10.57 -8.90 -9.62
CA VAL A 83 -9.63 -8.50 -10.66
C VAL A 83 -9.97 -9.23 -11.95
N ALA A 84 -10.11 -8.46 -13.03
CA ALA A 84 -10.09 -8.95 -14.39
C ALA A 84 -8.73 -8.64 -15.02
N THR A 85 -8.05 -9.66 -15.54
CA THR A 85 -6.78 -9.53 -16.27
C THR A 85 -7.03 -9.51 -17.77
N ASP A 86 -6.07 -9.00 -18.56
CA ASP A 86 -6.16 -9.05 -20.02
C ASP A 86 -5.97 -10.48 -20.54
N GLY A 87 -6.70 -10.85 -21.61
CA GLY A 87 -6.87 -12.21 -22.16
C GLY A 87 -5.60 -12.96 -22.57
N GLY A 88 -4.45 -12.28 -22.60
CA GLY A 88 -3.13 -12.85 -22.89
C GLY A 88 -2.33 -13.31 -21.65
N PHE A 89 -2.88 -13.18 -20.45
CA PHE A 89 -2.24 -13.62 -19.20
C PHE A 89 -2.37 -15.14 -19.00
N GLU A 90 -1.28 -15.84 -18.67
CA GLU A 90 -1.17 -17.32 -18.72
C GLU A 90 -1.96 -18.12 -17.65
N PHE A 91 -2.90 -17.50 -16.93
CA PHE A 91 -3.65 -18.18 -15.87
C PHE A 91 -5.10 -18.41 -16.30
N GLU A 92 -5.54 -19.67 -16.28
CA GLU A 92 -6.89 -20.12 -16.72
C GLU A 92 -8.04 -19.61 -15.84
N ASP A 93 -7.75 -19.01 -14.69
CA ASP A 93 -8.70 -18.63 -13.64
C ASP A 93 -9.28 -17.22 -13.86
N TRP A 94 -9.74 -16.97 -15.08
CA TRP A 94 -10.25 -15.68 -15.51
C TRP A 94 -11.41 -15.19 -14.62
N ASN A 95 -11.25 -13.97 -14.08
CA ASN A 95 -12.33 -13.10 -13.58
C ASN A 95 -12.92 -13.44 -12.21
N GLY A 96 -12.10 -13.91 -11.26
CA GLY A 96 -12.65 -14.22 -9.94
C GLY A 96 -11.80 -13.90 -8.72
N TYR A 97 -10.57 -13.43 -8.90
CA TYR A 97 -9.70 -13.20 -7.77
C TYR A 97 -10.08 -11.95 -7.00
N GLU A 98 -10.34 -12.13 -5.72
CA GLU A 98 -10.61 -11.05 -4.78
C GLU A 98 -9.31 -10.31 -4.46
N CYS A 99 -9.35 -8.99 -4.54
CA CYS A 99 -8.26 -8.12 -4.14
C CYS A 99 -8.67 -7.25 -2.94
N ASP A 100 -7.74 -6.98 -2.03
CA ASP A 100 -7.98 -6.13 -0.86
C ASP A 100 -7.29 -4.76 -0.93
N MET A 101 -6.26 -4.64 -1.77
CA MET A 101 -5.49 -3.42 -1.98
C MET A 101 -5.14 -3.23 -3.46
N TRP A 102 -4.99 -1.98 -3.87
CA TRP A 102 -4.52 -1.62 -5.21
C TRP A 102 -3.58 -0.42 -5.17
N MET A 103 -2.76 -0.24 -6.19
CA MET A 103 -2.01 1.00 -6.39
C MET A 103 -2.00 1.40 -7.87
N PRO A 104 -1.98 2.71 -8.17
CA PRO A 104 -1.83 3.17 -9.55
C PRO A 104 -0.49 2.70 -10.11
N ILE A 105 -0.48 2.32 -11.39
CA ILE A 105 0.77 2.12 -12.13
C ILE A 105 1.30 3.52 -12.48
N PRO A 106 2.48 3.91 -12.01
CA PRO A 106 3.04 5.21 -12.34
C PRO A 106 3.35 5.28 -13.84
N SER A 107 3.13 6.45 -14.41
CA SER A 107 3.55 6.77 -15.77
C SER A 107 5.07 6.82 -15.87
N PHE A 108 5.58 6.72 -17.10
CA PHE A 108 7.01 6.84 -17.34
C PHE A 108 7.57 8.19 -16.87
N ASP A 109 6.84 9.28 -17.08
CA ASP A 109 7.27 10.62 -16.66
C ASP A 109 7.32 10.75 -15.12
N GLU A 110 6.36 10.17 -14.40
CA GLU A 110 6.38 10.12 -12.93
C GLU A 110 7.58 9.30 -12.42
N ILE A 111 7.89 8.17 -13.08
CA ILE A 111 9.07 7.37 -12.76
C ILE A 111 10.34 8.19 -12.99
N LEU A 112 10.44 8.93 -14.10
CA LEU A 112 11.60 9.76 -14.40
C LEU A 112 11.77 10.89 -13.40
N GLU A 113 10.71 11.61 -13.05
CA GLU A 113 10.80 12.72 -12.09
C GLU A 113 11.17 12.21 -10.70
N ALA A 114 10.58 11.09 -10.25
CA ALA A 114 10.93 10.47 -8.97
C ALA A 114 12.39 9.99 -8.90
N ASN A 115 13.03 9.72 -10.05
CA ASN A 115 14.40 9.23 -10.15
C ASN A 115 15.37 10.26 -10.75
N ARG A 116 15.01 11.54 -10.78
CA ARG A 116 15.80 12.60 -11.41
C ARG A 116 17.20 12.75 -10.81
N ASP A 117 17.35 12.51 -9.52
CA ASP A 117 18.65 12.52 -8.81
C ASP A 117 19.53 11.34 -9.23
N VAL A 118 18.94 10.16 -9.45
CA VAL A 118 19.63 8.96 -9.93
C VAL A 118 20.19 9.21 -11.32
N LEU A 119 19.38 9.80 -12.21
CA LEU A 119 19.80 10.17 -13.56
C LEU A 119 20.95 11.19 -13.56
N LYS A 120 20.91 12.18 -12.65
CA LYS A 120 22.03 13.13 -12.47
C LYS A 120 23.30 12.42 -12.01
N ARG A 121 23.21 11.51 -11.03
CA ARG A 121 24.35 10.75 -10.52
C ARG A 121 24.97 9.83 -11.56
N ILE A 122 24.16 9.18 -12.39
CA ILE A 122 24.64 8.35 -13.51
C ILE A 122 25.40 9.22 -14.51
N LYS A 123 24.90 10.42 -14.82
CA LYS A 123 25.54 11.37 -15.73
C LYS A 123 26.86 11.94 -15.18
N GLU A 124 26.92 12.24 -13.88
CA GLU A 124 28.12 12.74 -13.20
C GLU A 124 29.21 11.68 -13.06
N LYS A 125 28.82 10.41 -12.90
CA LYS A 125 29.71 9.25 -12.83
C LYS A 125 29.98 8.61 -14.20
N GLY A 126 29.78 9.33 -15.29
CA GLY A 126 29.83 8.79 -16.65
C GLY A 126 30.96 7.80 -16.88
N ASP A 127 30.67 6.78 -17.71
CA ASP A 127 31.70 6.07 -18.47
C ASP A 127 32.76 7.04 -19.02
#